data_AF-A0A1H6XWS7-F1
#
_entry.id   AF-A0A1H6XWS7-F1
#
_cell.length_a   1.000
_cell.length_b   1.000
_cell.length_c   1.000
_cell.angle_alpha   90.00
_cell.angle_beta   90.00
_cell.angle_gamma   90.00
#
_symmetry.space_group_name_H-M   'P 1'
#
loop_
_entity.id
_entity.type
_entity.pdbx_description
1 polymer ?
#
loop_
_entity_poly.entity_id
_entity_poly.type
_entity_poly.pdbx_seq_one_letter_code
_entity_poly.pdbx_strand_id
1 'polypeptide(L)'
;MKTKFLTLTAYFFAGLTASFSQAPGASYNTSDFKLQAAKVYYEMKYDALVFEISVEGQAGRTTPKPVGSMHGAPVLAYVFPTTLKSNDIGFSATEGIVAMALTSHPDMDDTPLWDENIDGKYDNDGIIWHAHWVVLTKDERVPGGLSVKEFKDGDKSVTLPKTAPGMPIFFDSPGFNVIKSGKEIRVLVPSFRMKNQRNFKFDAVSCYMEMSHGENHDASKKPILGVYNIYGVLSGNLSLPYAVTQKLAESQQVH
;
A
#
# COMPACT_ATOMS: atom_id res chain seq x y z
N MET A 1 56.75 -13.13 -60.28
CA MET A 1 55.89 -13.69 -59.22
C MET A 1 55.58 -12.60 -58.21
N LYS A 2 54.34 -12.09 -58.15
CA LYS A 2 53.91 -11.13 -57.12
C LYS A 2 53.05 -11.87 -56.10
N THR A 3 53.58 -12.08 -54.90
CA THR A 3 52.91 -12.74 -53.79
C THR A 3 51.89 -11.79 -53.17
N LYS A 4 50.60 -12.16 -53.18
CA LYS A 4 49.53 -11.41 -52.50
C LYS A 4 49.48 -11.85 -51.03
N PHE A 5 49.70 -10.92 -50.11
CA PHE A 5 49.37 -11.12 -48.69
C PHE A 5 47.87 -10.88 -48.50
N LEU A 6 47.19 -11.85 -47.87
CA LEU A 6 45.78 -11.78 -47.51
C LEU A 6 45.69 -11.37 -46.04
N THR A 7 45.24 -10.15 -45.76
CA THR A 7 45.03 -9.66 -44.39
C THR A 7 43.64 -10.06 -43.93
N LEU A 8 43.57 -10.93 -42.90
CA LEU A 8 42.31 -11.38 -42.29
C LEU A 8 41.95 -10.42 -41.15
N THR A 9 40.96 -9.55 -41.38
CA THR A 9 40.45 -8.64 -40.35
C THR A 9 39.43 -9.38 -39.47
N ALA A 10 39.80 -9.69 -38.23
CA ALA A 10 38.89 -10.24 -37.25
C ALA A 10 37.99 -9.13 -36.70
N TYR A 11 36.68 -9.22 -36.93
CA TYR A 11 35.68 -8.36 -36.28
C TYR A 11 35.42 -8.87 -34.87
N PHE A 12 35.91 -8.14 -33.87
CA PHE A 12 35.53 -8.34 -32.47
C PHE A 12 34.15 -7.70 -32.24
N PHE A 13 33.09 -8.50 -32.23
CA PHE A 13 31.76 -8.04 -31.82
C PHE A 13 31.73 -7.93 -30.29
N ALA A 14 31.97 -6.73 -29.76
CA ALA A 14 31.69 -6.42 -28.37
C ALA A 14 30.17 -6.34 -28.20
N GLY A 15 29.56 -7.41 -27.68
CA GLY A 15 28.16 -7.41 -27.32
C GLY A 15 27.91 -6.45 -26.16
N LEU A 16 27.28 -5.30 -26.42
CA LEU A 16 26.68 -4.48 -25.37
C LEU A 16 25.47 -5.23 -24.80
N THR A 17 25.63 -5.85 -23.63
CA THR A 17 24.48 -6.24 -22.82
C THR A 17 23.90 -4.99 -22.19
N ALA A 18 22.79 -4.49 -22.74
CA ALA A 18 21.99 -3.47 -22.07
C ALA A 18 21.42 -4.06 -20.78
N SER A 19 21.92 -3.63 -19.62
CA SER A 19 21.28 -3.88 -18.33
C SER A 19 19.98 -3.10 -18.28
N PHE A 20 18.86 -3.75 -18.59
CA PHE A 20 17.55 -3.18 -18.32
C PHE A 20 17.38 -3.06 -16.81
N SER A 21 17.38 -1.84 -16.28
CA SER A 21 17.05 -1.61 -14.88
C SER A 21 15.61 -2.06 -14.64
N GLN A 22 15.42 -3.04 -13.76
CA GLN A 22 14.09 -3.49 -13.35
C GLN A 22 13.36 -2.34 -12.64
N ALA A 23 12.04 -2.26 -12.78
CA ALA A 23 11.24 -1.28 -12.04
C ALA A 23 11.44 -1.46 -10.52
N PRO A 24 11.41 -0.37 -9.71
CA PRO A 24 11.54 -0.47 -8.26
C PRO A 24 10.58 -1.50 -7.67
N GLY A 25 11.07 -2.27 -6.69
CA GLY A 25 10.31 -3.33 -6.05
C GLY A 25 9.89 -4.49 -6.95
N ALA A 26 10.33 -4.59 -8.21
CA ALA A 26 9.85 -5.65 -9.11
C ALA A 26 10.16 -7.08 -8.63
N SER A 27 11.16 -7.27 -7.76
CA SER A 27 11.45 -8.54 -7.10
C SER A 27 10.32 -9.02 -6.18
N TYR A 28 9.48 -8.13 -5.66
CA TYR A 28 8.32 -8.48 -4.83
C TYR A 28 7.05 -8.74 -5.63
N ASN A 29 7.04 -8.52 -6.96
CA ASN A 29 5.86 -8.74 -7.81
C ASN A 29 5.65 -10.23 -8.11
N THR A 30 5.28 -11.00 -7.09
CA THR A 30 5.02 -12.44 -7.14
C THR A 30 3.53 -12.73 -7.36
N SER A 31 3.14 -14.01 -7.41
CA SER A 31 1.74 -14.43 -7.41
C SER A 31 0.96 -13.97 -6.16
N ASP A 32 1.67 -13.64 -5.08
CA ASP A 32 1.08 -13.12 -3.84
C ASP A 32 0.47 -11.71 -4.03
N PHE A 33 0.82 -10.99 -5.10
CA PHE A 33 0.26 -9.67 -5.42
C PHE A 33 -0.67 -9.66 -6.64
N LYS A 34 -0.90 -10.81 -7.29
CA LYS A 34 -1.81 -10.90 -8.44
C LYS A 34 -3.25 -10.96 -7.95
N LEU A 35 -3.92 -9.81 -7.99
CA LEU A 35 -5.31 -9.65 -7.54
C LEU A 35 -6.25 -10.56 -8.34
N GLN A 36 -7.18 -11.23 -7.64
CA GLN A 36 -8.22 -12.08 -8.23
C GLN A 36 -9.62 -11.54 -7.95
N ALA A 37 -9.84 -11.04 -6.73
CA ALA A 37 -11.11 -10.45 -6.32
C ALA A 37 -10.90 -9.46 -5.17
N ALA A 38 -11.87 -8.57 -4.99
CA ALA A 38 -12.00 -7.74 -3.81
C ALA A 38 -13.47 -7.58 -3.42
N LYS A 39 -13.73 -7.51 -2.13
CA LYS A 39 -15.06 -7.26 -1.58
C LYS A 39 -14.97 -6.38 -0.34
N VAL A 40 -15.92 -5.48 -0.22
CA VAL A 40 -16.20 -4.76 1.02
C VAL A 40 -17.63 -5.07 1.39
N TYR A 41 -17.85 -5.59 2.59
CA TYR A 41 -19.18 -5.92 3.07
C TYR A 41 -19.39 -5.48 4.51
N TYR A 42 -20.60 -5.03 4.81
CA TYR A 42 -21.02 -4.76 6.17
C TYR A 42 -21.47 -6.06 6.87
N GLU A 43 -20.88 -6.33 8.02
CA GLU A 43 -21.20 -7.46 8.90
C GLU A 43 -21.97 -6.92 10.12
N MET A 44 -23.28 -7.16 10.12
CA MET A 44 -24.20 -6.66 11.15
C MET A 44 -23.86 -7.19 12.53
N LYS A 45 -23.38 -8.44 12.63
CA LYS A 45 -23.06 -9.07 13.92
C LYS A 45 -21.98 -8.31 14.70
N TYR A 46 -21.06 -7.67 14.00
CA TYR A 46 -19.92 -6.96 14.59
C TYR A 46 -20.01 -5.44 14.45
N ASP A 47 -21.07 -4.93 13.83
CA ASP A 47 -21.20 -3.52 13.42
C ASP A 47 -19.91 -3.00 12.75
N ALA A 48 -19.43 -3.74 11.75
CA ALA A 48 -18.15 -3.48 11.10
C ALA A 48 -18.22 -3.69 9.59
N LEU A 49 -17.38 -2.95 8.85
CA LEU A 49 -17.08 -3.25 7.47
C LEU A 49 -15.86 -4.17 7.39
N VAL A 50 -15.95 -5.19 6.54
CA VAL A 50 -14.84 -6.08 6.24
C VAL A 50 -14.35 -5.76 4.85
N PHE A 51 -13.08 -5.36 4.74
CA PHE A 51 -12.38 -5.17 3.49
C PHE A 51 -11.56 -6.43 3.21
N GLU A 52 -11.72 -7.04 2.05
CA GLU A 52 -11.04 -8.28 1.69
C GLU A 52 -10.51 -8.24 0.26
N ILE A 53 -9.26 -8.67 0.08
CA ILE A 53 -8.63 -8.94 -1.21
C ILE A 53 -8.25 -10.43 -1.27
N SER A 54 -8.49 -11.04 -2.43
CA SER A 54 -8.00 -12.37 -2.78
C SER A 54 -6.96 -12.29 -3.89
N VAL A 55 -5.90 -13.10 -3.80
CA VAL A 55 -4.79 -13.13 -4.75
C VAL A 55 -4.58 -14.53 -5.35
N GLU A 56 -3.76 -14.63 -6.40
CA GLU A 56 -3.43 -15.91 -7.04
C GLU A 56 -2.65 -16.84 -6.09
N GLY A 57 -1.60 -16.28 -5.45
CA GLY A 57 -0.69 -16.92 -4.51
C GLY A 57 -1.18 -16.90 -3.05
N GLN A 58 -0.30 -16.58 -2.10
CA GLN A 58 -0.63 -16.47 -0.68
C GLN A 58 -0.58 -15.01 -0.21
N ALA A 59 -1.70 -14.47 0.26
CA ALA A 59 -1.78 -13.06 0.60
C ALA A 59 -0.90 -12.72 1.82
N GLY A 60 -0.09 -11.67 1.69
CA GLY A 60 0.81 -11.18 2.73
C GLY A 60 1.92 -12.17 3.15
N ARG A 61 2.23 -13.16 2.31
CA ARG A 61 3.41 -14.02 2.49
C ARG A 61 4.70 -13.31 2.08
N THR A 62 4.69 -12.61 0.95
CA THR A 62 5.84 -11.80 0.52
C THR A 62 5.90 -10.53 1.39
N THR A 63 7.02 -10.32 2.09
CA THR A 63 7.29 -9.12 2.90
C THR A 63 8.55 -8.39 2.42
N PRO A 64 8.70 -7.09 2.69
CA PRO A 64 9.87 -6.33 2.29
C PRO A 64 11.09 -6.74 3.12
N LYS A 65 12.29 -6.57 2.52
CA LYS A 65 13.55 -6.64 3.25
C LYS A 65 13.90 -5.25 3.80
N PRO A 66 14.28 -5.12 5.08
CA PRO A 66 14.67 -3.84 5.63
C PRO A 66 15.92 -3.27 4.97
N VAL A 67 15.99 -1.95 4.87
CA VAL A 67 17.16 -1.19 4.40
C VAL A 67 17.89 -0.46 5.54
N GLY A 68 17.28 -0.41 6.74
CA GLY A 68 17.84 0.20 7.94
C GLY A 68 17.63 1.71 8.06
N SER A 69 16.81 2.31 7.19
CA SER A 69 16.46 3.74 7.27
C SER A 69 15.14 4.01 6.56
N MET A 70 14.40 5.04 6.97
CA MET A 70 13.18 5.48 6.25
C MET A 70 13.45 6.01 4.84
N HIS A 71 14.69 6.35 4.48
CA HIS A 71 15.02 6.81 3.14
C HIS A 71 15.23 5.63 2.19
N GLY A 72 14.31 5.46 1.23
CA GLY A 72 14.28 4.30 0.34
C GLY A 72 13.71 3.05 1.01
N ALA A 73 13.06 3.19 2.17
CA ALA A 73 12.44 2.06 2.86
C ALA A 73 11.30 1.48 2.01
N PRO A 74 11.32 0.15 1.75
CA PRO A 74 10.32 -0.49 0.94
C PRO A 74 9.02 -0.71 1.73
N VAL A 75 7.90 -0.36 1.09
CA VAL A 75 6.55 -0.59 1.61
C VAL A 75 5.80 -1.43 0.59
N LEU A 76 5.28 -2.58 1.02
CA LEU A 76 4.39 -3.40 0.20
C LEU A 76 2.96 -3.19 0.64
N ALA A 77 2.04 -3.06 -0.32
CA ALA A 77 0.66 -2.68 0.00
C ALA A 77 -0.40 -3.44 -0.82
N TYR A 78 -1.50 -3.76 -0.13
CA TYR A 78 -2.81 -4.01 -0.72
C TYR A 78 -3.72 -2.83 -0.35
N VAL A 79 -4.21 -2.11 -1.33
CA VAL A 79 -4.90 -0.83 -1.13
C VAL A 79 -6.32 -0.94 -1.65
N PHE A 80 -7.27 -0.38 -0.90
CA PHE A 80 -8.65 -0.15 -1.30
C PHE A 80 -8.89 1.35 -1.47
N PRO A 81 -8.65 1.91 -2.68
CA PRO A 81 -9.09 3.24 -3.02
C PRO A 81 -10.62 3.34 -2.91
N THR A 82 -11.14 4.43 -2.34
CA THR A 82 -12.58 4.59 -2.09
C THR A 82 -13.10 5.96 -2.54
N THR A 83 -14.42 6.09 -2.57
CA THR A 83 -15.11 7.39 -2.71
C THR A 83 -15.46 8.04 -1.37
N LEU A 84 -14.89 7.56 -0.25
CA LEU A 84 -15.08 8.19 1.06
C LEU A 84 -14.46 9.59 1.08
N LYS A 85 -14.96 10.44 1.96
CA LYS A 85 -14.35 11.74 2.26
C LYS A 85 -13.37 11.59 3.42
N SER A 86 -12.35 12.42 3.44
CA SER A 86 -11.36 12.48 4.52
C SER A 86 -12.00 12.64 5.90
N ASN A 87 -13.06 13.45 5.98
CA ASN A 87 -13.84 13.61 7.22
C ASN A 87 -14.54 12.34 7.69
N ASP A 88 -14.80 11.35 6.83
CA ASP A 88 -15.50 10.11 7.22
C ASP A 88 -14.62 9.22 8.11
N ILE A 89 -13.29 9.33 7.96
CA ILE A 89 -12.28 8.52 8.65
C ILE A 89 -11.54 9.29 9.75
N GLY A 90 -11.96 10.52 10.05
CA GLY A 90 -11.40 11.34 11.13
C GLY A 90 -10.25 12.26 10.74
N PHE A 91 -9.90 12.35 9.45
CA PHE A 91 -9.04 13.43 8.95
C PHE A 91 -9.81 14.74 8.83
N SER A 92 -9.10 15.86 8.84
CA SER A 92 -9.65 17.15 8.39
C SER A 92 -9.99 17.10 6.90
N ALA A 93 -10.91 17.98 6.49
CA ALA A 93 -11.38 18.03 5.13
C ALA A 93 -10.23 18.36 4.18
N THR A 94 -10.02 17.48 3.21
CA THR A 94 -8.98 17.63 2.19
C THR A 94 -9.36 16.85 0.94
N GLU A 95 -8.95 17.35 -0.23
CA GLU A 95 -9.12 16.67 -1.50
C GLU A 95 -8.10 15.52 -1.68
N GLY A 96 -8.52 14.48 -2.40
CA GLY A 96 -7.71 13.31 -2.70
C GLY A 96 -8.55 12.04 -2.64
N ILE A 97 -7.89 10.90 -2.83
CA ILE A 97 -8.52 9.58 -2.77
C ILE A 97 -8.30 9.02 -1.38
N VAL A 98 -9.36 8.86 -0.60
CA VAL A 98 -9.30 8.14 0.68
C VAL A 98 -9.12 6.66 0.41
N ALA A 99 -8.10 6.05 1.01
CA ALA A 99 -7.83 4.63 0.82
C ALA A 99 -7.55 3.93 2.15
N MET A 100 -8.08 2.70 2.27
CA MET A 100 -7.63 1.74 3.28
C MET A 100 -6.41 1.01 2.71
N ALA A 101 -5.27 1.11 3.36
CA ALA A 101 -4.04 0.43 2.94
C ALA A 101 -3.67 -0.64 3.96
N LEU A 102 -3.50 -1.87 3.50
CA LEU A 102 -2.88 -2.95 4.28
C LEU A 102 -1.43 -3.03 3.85
N THR A 103 -0.51 -2.79 4.76
CA THR A 103 0.90 -2.54 4.46
C THR A 103 1.80 -3.45 5.28
N SER A 104 3.01 -3.65 4.78
CA SER A 104 4.15 -4.21 5.51
C SER A 104 5.37 -3.37 5.15
N HIS A 105 6.05 -2.83 6.15
CA HIS A 105 7.17 -1.91 6.01
C HIS A 105 8.12 -1.98 7.24
N PRO A 106 9.26 -2.70 7.17
CA PRO A 106 10.06 -3.02 8.35
C PRO A 106 10.92 -1.87 8.91
N ASP A 107 11.05 -0.75 8.17
CA ASP A 107 11.98 0.34 8.50
C ASP A 107 11.27 1.58 9.07
N MET A 108 9.97 1.50 9.31
CA MET A 108 9.19 2.50 10.03
C MET A 108 8.30 1.78 11.04
N ASP A 109 8.49 2.11 12.31
CA ASP A 109 7.49 1.79 13.32
C ASP A 109 6.49 2.95 13.41
N ASP A 110 5.30 2.72 12.88
CA ASP A 110 4.22 3.68 12.79
C ASP A 110 3.00 3.27 13.60
N THR A 111 3.15 2.21 14.38
CA THR A 111 2.14 1.60 15.24
C THR A 111 2.60 1.52 16.69
N PRO A 112 3.28 2.54 17.28
CA PRO A 112 3.93 2.41 18.61
C PRO A 112 2.95 2.22 19.79
N LEU A 113 1.63 2.25 19.52
CA LEU A 113 0.58 1.94 20.49
C LEU A 113 0.18 0.45 20.48
N TRP A 114 0.62 -0.31 19.49
CA TRP A 114 0.19 -1.66 19.19
C TRP A 114 1.41 -2.59 19.16
N ASP A 115 1.37 -3.64 19.99
CA ASP A 115 2.36 -4.73 19.94
C ASP A 115 1.79 -5.79 18.99
N GLU A 116 2.14 -5.69 17.72
CA GLU A 116 1.51 -6.45 16.63
C GLU A 116 1.98 -7.91 16.58
N ASN A 117 3.15 -8.19 17.18
CA ASN A 117 3.73 -9.52 17.28
C ASN A 117 3.63 -10.16 18.68
N ILE A 118 3.20 -9.41 19.69
CA ILE A 118 2.98 -9.85 21.08
C ILE A 118 4.29 -10.23 21.81
N ASP A 119 5.42 -9.59 21.47
CA ASP A 119 6.72 -9.81 22.10
C ASP A 119 7.05 -8.78 23.21
N GLY A 120 6.20 -7.79 23.40
CA GLY A 120 6.35 -6.70 24.36
C GLY A 120 7.24 -5.54 23.90
N LYS A 121 7.70 -5.53 22.65
CA LYS A 121 8.47 -4.44 22.02
C LYS A 121 7.64 -3.81 20.92
N TYR A 122 7.15 -2.62 21.20
CA TYR A 122 6.26 -1.90 20.29
C TYR A 122 6.99 -1.25 19.11
N ASP A 123 8.33 -1.30 19.08
CA ASP A 123 9.18 -0.59 18.12
C ASP A 123 9.78 -1.48 17.02
N ASN A 124 9.32 -2.73 16.89
CA ASN A 124 9.86 -3.72 15.94
C ASN A 124 8.81 -4.37 15.03
N ASP A 125 7.61 -3.79 14.94
CA ASP A 125 6.44 -4.42 14.35
C ASP A 125 6.19 -4.12 12.86
N GLY A 126 6.92 -3.17 12.27
CA GLY A 126 6.66 -2.70 10.90
C GLY A 126 6.59 -3.79 9.81
N ILE A 127 7.25 -4.94 10.02
CA ILE A 127 7.17 -6.08 9.07
C ILE A 127 5.82 -6.82 9.13
N ILE A 128 5.11 -6.76 10.25
CA ILE A 128 3.79 -7.35 10.42
C ILE A 128 2.81 -6.59 9.53
N TRP A 129 1.86 -7.30 8.93
CA TRP A 129 0.87 -6.64 8.08
C TRP A 129 -0.14 -5.92 8.97
N HIS A 130 -0.28 -4.62 8.77
CA HIS A 130 -1.23 -3.79 9.51
C HIS A 130 -1.95 -2.81 8.57
N ALA A 131 -2.86 -2.01 9.13
CA ALA A 131 -3.79 -1.21 8.36
C ALA A 131 -3.59 0.28 8.60
N HIS A 132 -3.77 1.07 7.54
CA HIS A 132 -3.79 2.53 7.59
C HIS A 132 -4.96 3.11 6.84
N TRP A 133 -5.41 4.26 7.31
CA TRP A 133 -6.10 5.21 6.45
C TRP A 133 -5.10 6.20 5.86
N VAL A 134 -5.24 6.47 4.57
CA VAL A 134 -4.43 7.48 3.88
C VAL A 134 -5.29 8.34 2.95
N VAL A 135 -4.78 9.52 2.60
CA VAL A 135 -5.28 10.30 1.45
C VAL A 135 -4.21 10.28 0.36
N LEU A 136 -4.54 9.72 -0.80
CA LEU A 136 -3.67 9.71 -1.97
C LEU A 136 -3.93 10.93 -2.86
N THR A 137 -2.87 11.48 -3.43
CA THR A 137 -2.92 12.56 -4.42
C THR A 137 -2.04 12.23 -5.63
N LYS A 138 -2.34 12.84 -6.78
CA LYS A 138 -1.47 12.74 -7.96
C LYS A 138 -0.10 13.32 -7.64
N ASP A 139 0.95 12.61 -8.05
CA ASP A 139 2.33 13.00 -7.80
C ASP A 139 3.25 12.54 -8.94
N GLU A 140 3.80 13.51 -9.66
CA GLU A 140 4.67 13.27 -10.82
C GLU A 140 6.13 12.99 -10.44
N ARG A 141 6.48 13.14 -9.14
CA ARG A 141 7.81 12.80 -8.60
C ARG A 141 8.09 11.29 -8.63
N VAL A 142 7.05 10.47 -8.70
CA VAL A 142 7.16 9.00 -8.63
C VAL A 142 6.49 8.33 -9.84
N PRO A 143 7.08 7.24 -10.35
CA PRO A 143 6.59 6.59 -11.57
C PRO A 143 5.19 5.97 -11.46
N GLY A 144 4.73 5.64 -10.24
CA GLY A 144 3.36 5.19 -10.02
C GLY A 144 2.31 6.30 -10.00
N GLY A 145 2.73 7.58 -10.06
CA GLY A 145 1.85 8.73 -10.25
C GLY A 145 1.01 9.14 -9.03
N LEU A 146 1.18 8.49 -7.88
CA LEU A 146 0.45 8.76 -6.64
C LEU A 146 1.39 8.78 -5.44
N SER A 147 1.06 9.59 -4.45
CA SER A 147 1.70 9.60 -3.13
C SER A 147 0.70 9.88 -2.03
N VAL A 148 1.07 9.59 -0.78
CA VAL A 148 0.28 10.05 0.38
C VAL A 148 0.41 11.56 0.50
N LYS A 149 -0.73 12.23 0.61
CA LYS A 149 -0.82 13.69 0.61
C LYS A 149 -0.05 14.27 1.80
N GLU A 150 0.95 15.08 1.48
CA GLU A 150 1.76 15.81 2.44
C GLU A 150 1.05 17.11 2.86
N PHE A 151 1.37 17.61 4.04
CA PHE A 151 0.99 18.94 4.51
C PHE A 151 2.17 19.64 5.16
N LYS A 152 2.05 20.93 5.42
CA LYS A 152 3.12 21.67 6.09
C LYS A 152 3.18 21.26 7.55
N ASP A 153 4.36 20.88 8.03
CA ASP A 153 4.54 20.59 9.44
C ASP A 153 4.08 21.77 10.34
N GLY A 154 3.34 21.43 11.40
CA GLY A 154 2.69 22.41 12.29
C GLY A 154 1.44 23.10 11.73
N ASP A 155 0.88 22.68 10.58
CA ASP A 155 -0.39 23.23 10.07
C ASP A 155 -1.57 22.90 10.98
N LYS A 156 -2.07 23.91 11.69
CA LYS A 156 -3.18 23.79 12.65
C LYS A 156 -4.54 23.52 12.00
N SER A 157 -4.67 23.68 10.69
CA SER A 157 -5.89 23.34 9.95
C SER A 157 -6.01 21.84 9.69
N VAL A 158 -4.89 21.11 9.80
CA VAL A 158 -4.86 19.66 9.67
C VAL A 158 -5.20 19.02 11.01
N THR A 159 -6.14 18.07 10.98
CA THR A 159 -6.47 17.24 12.13
C THR A 159 -6.40 15.79 11.68
N LEU A 160 -5.63 14.98 12.41
CA LEU A 160 -5.54 13.54 12.22
C LEU A 160 -6.06 12.83 13.47
N PRO A 161 -6.46 11.55 13.37
CA PRO A 161 -6.72 10.73 14.54
C PRO A 161 -5.51 10.68 15.48
N LYS A 162 -5.77 10.41 16.76
CA LYS A 162 -4.73 10.27 17.80
C LYS A 162 -3.77 9.10 17.55
N THR A 163 -4.13 8.21 16.64
CA THR A 163 -3.38 7.04 16.20
C THR A 163 -2.44 7.35 15.01
N ALA A 164 -2.36 8.60 14.56
CA ALA A 164 -1.40 9.01 13.53
C ALA A 164 0.04 9.06 14.09
N PRO A 165 1.05 8.59 13.33
CA PRO A 165 2.45 8.44 13.79
C PRO A 165 3.26 9.75 13.80
N GLY A 166 2.63 10.92 13.60
CA GLY A 166 3.28 12.22 13.74
C GLY A 166 4.09 12.72 12.54
N MET A 167 4.03 12.05 11.38
CA MET A 167 4.60 12.57 10.14
C MET A 167 3.67 13.58 9.44
N PRO A 168 4.20 14.56 8.68
CA PRO A 168 3.40 15.59 8.02
C PRO A 168 2.70 15.08 6.74
N ILE A 169 1.99 13.96 6.85
CA ILE A 169 1.22 13.30 5.79
C ILE A 169 -0.15 12.85 6.31
N PHE A 170 -1.17 12.82 5.45
CA PHE A 170 -2.50 12.31 5.81
C PHE A 170 -2.49 10.79 5.95
N PHE A 171 -2.14 10.35 7.17
CA PHE A 171 -1.85 8.96 7.49
C PHE A 171 -2.29 8.65 8.93
N ASP A 172 -2.99 7.53 9.12
CA ASP A 172 -3.46 7.04 10.42
C ASP A 172 -3.08 5.56 10.59
N SER A 173 -2.66 5.16 11.80
CA SER A 173 -2.33 3.77 12.17
C SER A 173 -3.30 3.24 13.23
N PRO A 174 -4.56 2.96 12.86
CA PRO A 174 -5.66 2.74 13.81
C PRO A 174 -5.58 1.44 14.63
N GLY A 175 -4.62 0.54 14.33
CA GLY A 175 -4.51 -0.77 14.99
C GLY A 175 -5.64 -1.75 14.63
N PHE A 176 -6.23 -1.60 13.44
CA PHE A 176 -7.25 -2.57 12.99
C PHE A 176 -6.59 -3.90 12.67
N ASN A 177 -7.18 -4.98 13.18
CA ASN A 177 -6.63 -6.32 13.02
C ASN A 177 -6.64 -6.75 11.53
N VAL A 178 -5.46 -7.08 11.01
CA VAL A 178 -5.28 -7.61 9.66
C VAL A 178 -5.13 -9.12 9.72
N ILE A 179 -6.01 -9.82 9.00
CA ILE A 179 -6.11 -11.27 9.02
C ILE A 179 -5.69 -11.80 7.66
N LYS A 180 -4.65 -12.64 7.66
CA LYS A 180 -4.20 -13.39 6.48
C LYS A 180 -4.66 -14.84 6.57
N SER A 181 -5.26 -15.37 5.51
CA SER A 181 -5.73 -16.75 5.45
C SER A 181 -5.61 -17.29 4.03
N GLY A 182 -4.56 -18.06 3.76
CA GLY A 182 -4.31 -18.63 2.43
C GLY A 182 -4.18 -17.53 1.37
N LYS A 183 -5.17 -17.44 0.47
CA LYS A 183 -5.20 -16.48 -0.63
C LYS A 183 -5.81 -15.12 -0.25
N GLU A 184 -6.30 -14.97 0.97
CA GLU A 184 -7.08 -13.81 1.39
C GLU A 184 -6.34 -12.98 2.44
N ILE A 185 -6.41 -11.66 2.31
CA ILE A 185 -6.06 -10.71 3.35
C ILE A 185 -7.27 -9.81 3.63
N ARG A 186 -7.55 -9.61 4.91
CA ARG A 186 -8.74 -8.90 5.41
C ARG A 186 -8.38 -7.90 6.49
N VAL A 187 -9.18 -6.85 6.59
CA VAL A 187 -9.25 -5.99 7.77
C VAL A 187 -10.70 -5.77 8.18
N LEU A 188 -10.95 -5.73 9.50
CA LEU A 188 -12.24 -5.38 10.07
C LEU A 188 -12.18 -3.92 10.55
N VAL A 189 -13.08 -3.08 10.05
CA VAL A 189 -13.18 -1.68 10.44
C VAL A 189 -14.52 -1.44 11.15
N PRO A 190 -14.52 -1.12 12.46
CA PRO A 190 -15.76 -0.80 13.16
C PRO A 190 -16.50 0.36 12.48
N SER A 191 -17.82 0.25 12.30
CA SER A 191 -18.59 1.20 11.48
C SER A 191 -18.47 2.64 12.01
N PHE A 192 -18.43 2.82 13.33
CA PHE A 192 -18.27 4.14 13.95
C PHE A 192 -16.92 4.80 13.64
N ARG A 193 -15.87 4.03 13.33
CA ARG A 193 -14.56 4.57 12.91
C ARG A 193 -14.59 5.16 11.50
N MET A 194 -15.68 4.94 10.76
CA MET A 194 -15.96 5.51 9.44
C MET A 194 -17.20 6.42 9.48
N LYS A 195 -17.55 7.00 10.64
CA LYS A 195 -18.80 7.77 10.85
C LYS A 195 -20.06 7.06 10.35
N ASN A 196 -20.08 5.73 10.47
CA ASN A 196 -21.15 4.86 9.98
C ASN A 196 -21.40 4.94 8.47
N GLN A 197 -20.43 5.41 7.68
CA GLN A 197 -20.51 5.39 6.22
C GLN A 197 -20.43 3.96 5.70
N ARG A 198 -21.47 3.55 4.97
CA ARG A 198 -21.61 2.21 4.40
C ARG A 198 -21.88 2.24 2.90
N ASN A 199 -22.12 3.43 2.33
CA ASN A 199 -22.42 3.59 0.92
C ASN A 199 -21.28 4.36 0.24
N PHE A 200 -20.30 3.60 -0.25
CA PHE A 200 -19.20 4.13 -1.05
C PHE A 200 -18.81 3.10 -2.10
N LYS A 201 -18.10 3.59 -3.11
CA LYS A 201 -17.47 2.72 -4.11
C LYS A 201 -15.99 2.53 -3.79
N PHE A 202 -15.43 1.45 -4.30
CA PHE A 202 -14.03 1.12 -4.10
C PHE A 202 -13.42 0.39 -5.30
N ASP A 203 -12.10 0.25 -5.26
CA ASP A 203 -11.28 -0.62 -6.10
C ASP A 203 -10.30 -1.42 -5.25
N ALA A 204 -9.47 -2.24 -5.88
CA ALA A 204 -8.33 -2.89 -5.24
C ALA A 204 -7.06 -2.71 -6.07
N VAL A 205 -5.97 -2.40 -5.38
CA VAL A 205 -4.65 -2.18 -5.97
C VAL A 205 -3.62 -2.96 -5.16
N SER A 206 -2.69 -3.61 -5.85
CA SER A 206 -1.45 -4.11 -5.24
C SER A 206 -0.28 -3.29 -5.77
N CYS A 207 0.60 -2.85 -4.88
CA CYS A 207 1.70 -1.99 -5.27
C CYS A 207 2.90 -2.09 -4.34
N TYR A 208 4.00 -1.54 -4.84
CA TYR A 208 5.19 -1.20 -4.09
C TYR A 208 5.31 0.31 -3.98
N MET A 209 5.59 0.73 -2.77
CA MET A 209 5.78 2.11 -2.35
C MET A 209 7.16 2.24 -1.72
N GLU A 210 7.69 3.45 -1.70
CA GLU A 210 8.91 3.75 -0.96
C GLU A 210 8.67 4.95 -0.06
N MET A 211 9.20 4.85 1.15
CA MET A 211 9.37 6.02 2.00
C MET A 211 10.63 6.79 1.61
N SER A 212 10.56 8.10 1.76
CA SER A 212 11.70 8.99 1.67
C SER A 212 11.54 10.03 2.76
N HIS A 213 12.06 9.76 3.96
CA HIS A 213 12.04 10.71 5.08
C HIS A 213 13.38 10.66 5.85
N GLY A 214 13.67 11.67 6.66
CA GLY A 214 14.92 11.78 7.43
C GLY A 214 16.02 12.62 6.75
N GLU A 215 17.29 12.39 7.15
CA GLU A 215 18.44 13.29 6.89
C GLU A 215 18.80 13.55 5.42
N ASN A 216 18.17 12.87 4.46
CA ASN A 216 18.41 13.05 3.03
C ASN A 216 17.11 13.21 2.21
N HIS A 217 16.01 13.60 2.87
CA HIS A 217 14.76 13.86 2.19
C HIS A 217 14.82 15.15 1.37
N ASP A 218 14.76 15.00 0.04
CA ASP A 218 14.53 16.10 -0.89
C ASP A 218 13.06 16.10 -1.33
N ALA A 219 12.24 16.89 -0.62
CA ALA A 219 10.81 17.04 -0.89
C ALA A 219 10.49 17.47 -2.33
N SER A 220 11.44 18.13 -3.02
CA SER A 220 11.25 18.53 -4.42
C SER A 220 11.34 17.35 -5.39
N LYS A 221 11.99 16.26 -4.99
CA LYS A 221 12.27 15.10 -5.85
C LYS A 221 11.50 13.85 -5.46
N LYS A 222 11.18 13.68 -4.18
CA LYS A 222 10.48 12.48 -3.68
C LYS A 222 9.45 12.87 -2.63
N PRO A 223 8.22 12.31 -2.68
CA PRO A 223 7.29 12.40 -1.56
C PRO A 223 7.82 11.65 -0.34
N ILE A 224 7.31 11.97 0.85
CA ILE A 224 7.55 11.17 2.07
C ILE A 224 7.15 9.71 1.87
N LEU A 225 6.02 9.44 1.20
CA LEU A 225 5.57 8.08 0.89
C LEU A 225 4.91 8.06 -0.49
N GLY A 226 5.59 7.45 -1.47
CA GLY A 226 5.18 7.45 -2.88
C GLY A 226 4.93 6.06 -3.45
N VAL A 227 4.07 5.96 -4.46
CA VAL A 227 3.86 4.72 -5.23
C VAL A 227 4.87 4.65 -6.36
N TYR A 228 5.72 3.61 -6.33
CA TYR A 228 6.80 3.43 -7.32
C TYR A 228 6.51 2.33 -8.33
N ASN A 229 5.70 1.34 -7.99
CA ASN A 229 5.35 0.27 -8.92
C ASN A 229 3.97 -0.30 -8.62
N ILE A 230 3.10 -0.28 -9.62
CA ILE A 230 1.75 -0.84 -9.51
C ILE A 230 1.80 -2.26 -10.07
N TYR A 231 1.51 -3.24 -9.23
CA TYR A 231 1.51 -4.65 -9.63
C TYR A 231 0.20 -5.08 -10.27
N GLY A 232 -0.90 -4.49 -9.83
CA GLY A 232 -2.22 -4.73 -10.38
C GLY A 232 -3.24 -3.72 -9.88
N VAL A 233 -4.22 -3.44 -10.73
CA VAL A 233 -5.44 -2.72 -10.40
C VAL A 233 -6.59 -3.64 -10.79
N LEU A 234 -7.48 -3.97 -9.87
CA LEU A 234 -8.50 -5.00 -10.10
C LEU A 234 -9.45 -4.61 -11.24
N SER A 235 -9.88 -3.35 -11.30
CA SER A 235 -10.66 -2.83 -12.43
C SER A 235 -9.84 -2.60 -13.72
N GLY A 236 -8.51 -2.67 -13.63
CA GLY A 236 -7.58 -2.34 -14.71
C GLY A 236 -7.33 -0.84 -14.93
N ASN A 237 -8.20 0.05 -14.45
CA ASN A 237 -8.09 1.49 -14.73
C ASN A 237 -8.40 2.41 -13.53
N LEU A 238 -8.59 1.84 -12.34
CA LEU A 238 -8.90 2.56 -11.11
C LEU A 238 -10.22 3.37 -11.22
N SER A 239 -11.23 2.81 -11.88
CA SER A 239 -12.55 3.45 -12.02
C SER A 239 -13.45 3.34 -10.78
N LEU A 240 -13.01 2.60 -9.75
CA LEU A 240 -13.76 2.30 -8.53
C LEU A 240 -15.16 1.71 -8.83
N PRO A 241 -15.25 0.58 -9.58
CA PRO A 241 -16.53 0.05 -10.03
C PRO A 241 -17.28 -0.73 -8.95
N TYR A 242 -16.61 -1.14 -7.87
CA TYR A 242 -17.19 -2.01 -6.85
C TYR A 242 -17.92 -1.20 -5.77
N ALA A 243 -18.94 -1.78 -5.16
CA ALA A 243 -19.75 -1.14 -4.13
C ALA A 243 -19.83 -2.02 -2.88
N VAL A 244 -20.00 -1.40 -1.73
CA VAL A 244 -20.18 -2.11 -0.45
C VAL A 244 -21.45 -2.97 -0.52
N THR A 245 -21.34 -4.22 -0.09
CA THR A 245 -22.48 -5.13 0.03
C THR A 245 -22.87 -5.34 1.49
N GLN A 246 -24.04 -5.93 1.73
CA GLN A 246 -24.43 -6.38 3.06
C GLN A 246 -24.28 -7.89 3.12
N LYS A 247 -23.53 -8.41 4.10
CA LYS A 247 -23.53 -9.84 4.35
C LYS A 247 -24.85 -10.20 5.02
N LEU A 248 -25.67 -10.99 4.33
CA LEU A 248 -26.87 -11.57 4.94
C LEU A 248 -26.41 -12.55 6.00
N ALA A 249 -27.08 -12.53 7.16
CA ALA A 249 -26.85 -13.55 8.17
C ALA A 249 -27.05 -14.92 7.52
N GLU A 250 -26.04 -15.79 7.60
CA GLU A 250 -26.22 -17.20 7.28
C GLU A 250 -27.36 -17.69 8.18
N SER A 251 -28.47 -18.12 7.56
CA SER A 251 -29.52 -18.80 8.29
C SER A 251 -28.86 -19.99 8.98
N GLN A 252 -28.88 -19.97 10.32
CA GLN A 252 -28.50 -21.14 11.09
C GLN A 252 -29.41 -22.28 10.63
N GLN A 253 -28.90 -23.16 9.76
CA GLN A 253 -29.46 -24.49 9.65
C GLN A 253 -29.12 -25.19 10.96
N VAL A 254 -30.04 -25.07 11.91
CA VAL A 254 -30.11 -25.90 13.08
C VAL A 254 -30.38 -27.32 12.57
N HIS A 255 -29.37 -28.18 12.65
CA HIS A 255 -29.52 -29.63 12.60
C HIS A 255 -29.47 -30.17 14.03
#